data_AF-A0A3G1KTA5-F1
#
_entry.id   AF-A0A3G1KTA5-F1
#
_cell.length_a   1.000
_cell.length_b   1.000
_cell.length_c   1.000
_cell.angle_alpha   90.00
_cell.angle_beta   90.00
_cell.angle_gamma   90.00
#
_symmetry.space_group_name_H-M   'P 1'
#
loop_
_entity.id
_entity.type
_entity.pdbx_description
1 polymer ?
#
loop_
_entity_poly.entity_id
_entity_poly.type
_entity_poly.pdbx_seq_one_letter_code
_entity_poly.pdbx_strand_id
1 'polypeptide(L)'
;MDKRYIACRLDLGITRIAGFLLFNAASEHYEFEEVTPKETLRLVKAGMVNGLKIVDGELVPDSEGFGQHNFKIKSGVGNYRNAVETGKQGDKTYSIIRKVSHDDEDEYTVITSKCGRFSIDTEGLIALMRFYDVAGVRLDESGEIVTYPGVTISDMRTHADPKSYDPKEVLDVGGVLMPASDLTMAEIFGTGGIEEKAEGVEQPVKENESSETVKVDEPKQTPKKPASKGAAAKKKS
;
A
#
# COMPACT_ATOMS: atom_id res chain seq x y z
N MET A 1 16.20 8.14 -9.00
CA MET A 1 17.16 7.72 -7.94
C MET A 1 16.34 7.13 -6.82
N ASP A 2 16.62 5.87 -6.50
CA ASP A 2 15.74 5.06 -5.67
C ASP A 2 15.98 5.36 -4.19
N LYS A 3 15.08 6.13 -3.59
CA LYS A 3 15.15 6.48 -2.18
C LYS A 3 14.79 5.27 -1.32
N ARG A 4 15.58 5.06 -0.28
CA ARG A 4 15.34 4.07 0.78
C ARG A 4 14.87 4.76 2.05
N TYR A 5 14.21 4.00 2.93
CA TYR A 5 13.67 4.51 4.18
C TYR A 5 14.19 3.66 5.34
N ILE A 6 14.64 4.28 6.41
CA ILE A 6 15.06 3.53 7.60
C ILE A 6 13.88 2.82 8.26
N ALA A 7 13.98 1.51 8.45
CA ALA A 7 12.99 0.75 9.22
C ALA A 7 13.50 0.50 10.65
N CYS A 8 14.70 -0.07 10.79
CA CYS A 8 15.34 -0.28 12.09
C CYS A 8 16.87 -0.40 11.95
N ARG A 9 17.58 -0.29 13.09
CA ARG A 9 18.99 -0.65 13.20
C ARG A 9 19.10 -2.05 13.77
N LEU A 10 20.09 -2.81 13.32
CA LEU A 10 20.38 -4.17 13.78
C LEU A 10 21.61 -4.13 14.69
N ASP A 11 21.45 -4.56 15.94
CA ASP A 11 22.54 -4.61 16.92
C ASP A 11 22.81 -6.06 17.38
N LEU A 12 24.10 -6.42 17.44
CA LEU A 12 24.59 -7.62 18.11
C LEU A 12 24.92 -7.26 19.56
N GLY A 13 23.92 -7.41 20.44
CA GLY A 13 24.02 -7.02 21.84
C GLY A 13 23.72 -5.53 22.06
N ILE A 14 24.51 -4.88 22.93
CA ILE A 14 24.30 -3.48 23.32
C ILE A 14 25.25 -2.54 22.55
N THR A 15 26.47 -2.97 22.26
CA THR A 15 27.54 -2.07 21.79
C THR A 15 27.90 -2.21 20.31
N ARG A 16 27.53 -3.32 19.65
CA ARG A 16 27.93 -3.60 18.27
C ARG A 16 26.77 -3.41 17.30
N ILE A 17 26.89 -2.41 16.43
CA ILE A 17 25.97 -2.23 15.29
C ILE A 17 26.35 -3.24 14.21
N ALA A 18 25.41 -4.12 13.85
CA ALA A 18 25.57 -5.12 12.80
C ALA A 18 25.17 -4.57 11.44
N GLY A 19 24.15 -3.70 11.39
CA GLY A 19 23.64 -3.14 10.15
C GLY A 19 22.40 -2.29 10.35
N PHE A 20 21.77 -1.94 9.24
CA PHE A 20 20.51 -1.22 9.18
C PHE A 20 19.58 -1.94 8.23
N LEU A 21 18.31 -1.97 8.58
CA LEU A 21 17.26 -2.46 7.72
C LEU A 21 16.64 -1.26 6.99
N LEU A 22 16.84 -1.21 5.69
CA LEU A 22 16.34 -0.15 4.83
C LEU A 22 15.22 -0.68 3.94
N PHE A 23 14.12 0.03 3.85
CA PHE A 23 13.04 -0.27 2.93
C PHE A 23 13.31 0.40 1.58
N ASN A 24 13.28 -0.36 0.49
CA ASN A 24 13.44 0.15 -0.86
C ASN A 24 12.07 0.25 -1.56
N ALA A 25 11.55 1.47 -1.69
CA ALA A 25 10.25 1.70 -2.30
C ALA A 25 10.26 1.55 -3.84
N ALA A 26 11.43 1.54 -4.46
CA ALA A 26 11.58 1.39 -5.90
C ALA A 26 11.81 -0.06 -6.34
N SER A 27 12.07 -0.99 -5.40
CA SER A 27 12.21 -2.39 -5.79
C SER A 27 10.86 -2.97 -6.18
N GLU A 28 10.86 -3.81 -7.21
CA GLU A 28 9.65 -4.45 -7.74
C GLU A 28 8.85 -5.22 -6.67
N HIS A 29 9.55 -5.69 -5.63
CA HIS A 29 8.98 -6.47 -4.53
C HIS A 29 8.81 -5.67 -3.21
N TYR A 30 9.10 -4.36 -3.21
CA TYR A 30 9.03 -3.50 -2.03
C TYR A 30 9.78 -4.10 -0.83
N GLU A 31 11.07 -4.35 -1.00
CA GLU A 31 11.86 -5.18 -0.09
C GLU A 31 12.48 -4.40 1.07
N PHE A 32 12.71 -5.13 2.17
CA PHE A 32 13.57 -4.67 3.25
C PHE A 32 14.97 -5.26 3.05
N GLU A 33 15.94 -4.39 2.84
CA GLU A 33 17.34 -4.72 2.59
C GLU A 33 18.14 -4.57 3.89
N GLU A 34 18.90 -5.60 4.27
CA GLU A 34 19.90 -5.48 5.34
C GLU A 34 21.20 -4.91 4.76
N VAL A 35 21.63 -3.77 5.29
CA VAL A 35 22.76 -3.00 4.78
C VAL A 35 23.78 -2.79 5.89
N THR A 36 25.06 -2.95 5.55
CA THR A 36 26.15 -2.75 6.53
C THR A 36 26.26 -1.28 6.96
N PRO A 37 26.77 -0.97 8.17
CA PRO A 37 26.88 0.41 8.63
C PRO A 37 27.71 1.31 7.71
N LYS A 38 28.79 0.77 7.12
CA LYS A 38 29.64 1.48 6.17
C LYS A 38 28.89 1.84 4.90
N GLU A 39 28.07 0.91 4.40
CA GLU A 39 27.26 1.15 3.21
C GLU A 39 26.10 2.11 3.50
N THR A 40 25.42 1.98 4.65
CA THR A 40 24.40 2.96 5.08
C THR A 40 24.98 4.37 5.15
N LEU A 41 26.18 4.54 5.70
CA LEU A 41 26.86 5.83 5.73
C LEU A 41 27.11 6.38 4.32
N ARG A 42 27.51 5.53 3.36
CA ARG A 42 27.70 5.90 1.96
C ARG A 42 26.38 6.36 1.32
N LEU A 43 25.30 5.61 1.55
CA LEU A 43 23.98 5.90 1.00
C LEU A 43 23.39 7.21 1.58
N VAL A 44 23.57 7.45 2.89
CA VAL A 44 23.14 8.71 3.53
C VAL A 44 23.92 9.90 2.99
N LYS A 45 25.26 9.78 2.82
CA LYS A 45 26.07 10.84 2.18
C LYS A 45 25.63 11.16 0.75
N ALA A 46 25.11 10.17 0.04
CA ALA A 46 24.58 10.34 -1.30
C ALA A 46 23.11 10.81 -1.35
N GLY A 47 22.48 11.09 -0.19
CA GLY A 47 21.09 11.52 -0.13
C GLY A 47 20.07 10.45 -0.52
N MET A 48 20.45 9.17 -0.46
CA MET A 48 19.61 8.04 -0.90
C MET A 48 18.79 7.39 0.23
N VAL A 49 18.94 7.86 1.47
CA VAL A 49 18.23 7.32 2.64
C VAL A 49 17.45 8.43 3.32
N ASN A 50 16.13 8.27 3.41
CA ASN A 50 15.27 9.12 4.22
C ASN A 50 15.24 8.61 5.67
N GLY A 51 15.18 9.56 6.61
CA GLY A 51 15.05 9.29 8.05
C GLY A 51 16.36 9.10 8.81
N LEU A 52 17.51 9.19 8.14
CA LEU A 52 18.83 9.24 8.76
C LEU A 52 19.64 10.42 8.25
N LYS A 53 20.39 11.07 9.15
CA LYS A 53 21.39 12.08 8.83
C LYS A 53 22.71 11.78 9.53
N ILE A 54 23.78 12.45 9.11
CA ILE A 54 25.10 12.31 9.71
C ILE A 54 25.35 13.52 10.61
N VAL A 55 25.63 13.26 11.88
CA VAL A 55 26.05 14.27 12.86
C VAL A 55 27.28 13.72 13.56
N ASP A 56 28.37 14.48 13.56
CA ASP A 56 29.67 14.08 14.17
C ASP A 56 30.21 12.72 13.70
N GLY A 57 29.89 12.34 12.45
CA GLY A 57 30.29 11.06 11.87
C GLY A 57 29.40 9.88 12.24
N GLU A 58 28.37 10.08 13.06
CA GLU A 58 27.40 9.07 13.46
C GLU A 58 26.08 9.18 12.70
N LEU A 59 25.41 8.05 12.51
CA LEU A 59 24.08 7.98 11.90
C LEU A 59 23.01 8.21 12.96
N VAL A 60 22.30 9.32 12.84
CA VAL A 60 21.24 9.74 13.77
C VAL A 60 19.91 9.94 13.03
N PRO A 61 18.75 9.91 13.72
CA PRO A 61 17.46 10.21 13.10
C PRO A 61 17.44 11.58 12.41
N ASP A 62 16.86 11.64 11.21
CA ASP A 62 16.68 12.89 10.47
C ASP A 62 15.33 13.55 10.80
N SER A 63 15.31 14.29 11.90
CA SER A 63 14.14 15.03 12.37
C SER A 63 13.78 16.24 11.50
N GLU A 64 14.72 16.78 10.72
CA GLU A 64 14.53 18.01 9.94
C GLU A 64 14.12 17.71 8.50
N GLY A 65 14.82 16.78 7.84
CA GLY A 65 14.56 16.46 6.43
C GLY A 65 13.37 15.52 6.23
N PHE A 66 13.16 14.57 7.14
CA PHE A 66 12.10 13.57 7.03
C PHE A 66 11.18 13.46 8.25
N GLY A 67 11.37 14.30 9.27
CA GLY A 67 10.57 14.22 10.50
C GLY A 67 10.76 12.92 11.28
N GLN A 68 11.91 12.25 11.11
CA GLN A 68 12.21 11.04 11.87
C GLN A 68 12.78 11.41 13.24
N HIS A 69 11.97 11.31 14.28
CA HIS A 69 12.42 11.58 15.66
C HIS A 69 13.03 10.34 16.32
N ASN A 70 12.55 9.15 15.98
CA ASN A 70 13.03 7.90 16.55
C ASN A 70 12.93 6.74 15.55
N PHE A 71 13.73 5.70 15.72
CA PHE A 71 13.58 4.41 15.03
C PHE A 71 13.89 3.29 16.01
N LYS A 72 13.53 2.04 15.68
CA LYS A 72 13.83 0.91 16.56
C LYS A 72 15.21 0.33 16.32
N ILE A 73 15.82 -0.15 17.39
CA ILE A 73 17.00 -1.01 17.36
C ILE A 73 16.53 -2.43 17.67
N LYS A 74 16.72 -3.34 16.73
CA LYS A 74 16.48 -4.78 16.88
C LYS A 74 17.76 -5.46 17.37
N SER A 75 17.68 -6.16 18.50
CA SER A 75 18.79 -6.97 19.01
C SER A 75 18.90 -8.30 18.27
N GLY A 76 20.08 -8.94 18.34
CA GLY A 76 20.30 -10.28 17.80
C GLY A 76 19.39 -11.39 18.37
N VAL A 77 18.74 -11.15 19.51
CA VAL A 77 17.74 -12.06 20.11
C VAL A 77 16.29 -11.67 19.77
N GLY A 78 16.08 -10.66 18.94
CA GLY A 78 14.76 -10.26 18.43
C GLY A 78 14.01 -9.19 19.24
N ASN A 79 14.62 -8.64 20.30
CA ASN A 79 14.01 -7.57 21.08
C ASN A 79 14.18 -6.21 20.41
N TYR A 80 13.19 -5.33 20.53
CA TYR A 80 13.23 -3.98 19.99
C TYR A 80 13.34 -2.96 21.12
N ARG A 81 14.26 -2.00 20.99
CA ARG A 81 14.37 -0.82 21.85
C ARG A 81 14.33 0.45 21.02
N ASN A 82 14.05 1.60 21.63
CA ASN A 82 14.14 2.88 20.95
C ASN A 82 15.61 3.26 20.70
N ALA A 83 15.88 3.93 19.59
CA ALA A 83 17.18 4.54 19.33
C ALA A 83 17.37 5.83 20.14
N VAL A 84 16.28 6.57 20.36
CA VAL A 84 16.23 7.78 21.18
C VAL A 84 15.31 7.53 22.37
N GLU A 85 15.76 7.79 23.59
CA GLU A 85 14.96 7.48 24.80
C GLU A 85 13.80 8.46 25.02
N THR A 86 13.88 9.65 24.43
CA THR A 86 12.87 10.71 24.54
C THR A 86 11.78 10.60 23.47
N GLY A 87 10.55 11.02 23.80
CA GLY A 87 9.43 11.10 22.86
C GLY A 87 8.40 9.98 23.03
N LYS A 88 7.54 9.82 22.01
CA LYS A 88 6.47 8.81 22.04
C LYS A 88 7.07 7.41 22.02
N GLN A 89 6.78 6.62 23.05
CA GLN A 89 7.25 5.26 23.17
C GLN A 89 6.15 4.29 22.73
N GLY A 90 6.34 3.65 21.58
CA GLY A 90 5.46 2.59 21.07
C GLY A 90 6.18 1.27 20.88
N ASP A 91 5.46 0.20 20.56
CA ASP A 91 6.02 -1.08 20.10
C ASP A 91 6.78 -0.94 18.75
N LYS A 92 6.26 -0.08 17.88
CA LYS A 92 6.76 0.18 16.52
C LYS A 92 7.00 1.68 16.32
N THR A 93 7.85 1.99 15.35
CA THR A 93 7.85 3.30 14.69
C THR A 93 7.28 3.14 13.29
N TYR A 94 6.67 4.21 12.80
CA TYR A 94 6.00 4.23 11.50
C TYR A 94 6.66 5.27 10.60
N SER A 95 6.68 5.00 9.30
CA SER A 95 7.16 5.95 8.30
C SER A 95 6.22 5.95 7.11
N ILE A 96 5.77 7.13 6.71
CA ILE A 96 4.96 7.33 5.51
C ILE A 96 5.90 7.43 4.32
N ILE A 97 5.73 6.56 3.33
CA ILE A 97 6.61 6.49 2.16
C ILE A 97 5.95 7.05 0.90
N ARG A 98 4.61 6.98 0.84
CA ARG A 98 3.82 7.39 -0.29
C ARG A 98 2.47 7.95 0.16
N LYS A 99 2.03 9.01 -0.51
CA LYS A 99 0.68 9.55 -0.46
C LYS A 99 0.06 9.40 -1.85
N VAL A 100 -1.12 8.81 -1.94
CA VAL A 100 -1.94 8.75 -3.15
C VAL A 100 -3.21 9.54 -2.89
N SER A 101 -3.44 10.58 -3.68
CA SER A 101 -4.65 11.36 -3.59
C SER A 101 -5.68 10.81 -4.56
N HIS A 102 -6.84 10.39 -4.04
CA HIS A 102 -8.02 10.04 -4.82
C HIS A 102 -9.07 11.16 -4.71
N ASP A 103 -10.16 11.03 -5.48
CA ASP A 103 -11.25 11.99 -5.51
C ASP A 103 -11.99 12.05 -4.17
N ASP A 104 -12.19 10.90 -3.53
CA ASP A 104 -12.89 10.80 -2.25
C ASP A 104 -11.95 10.98 -1.05
N GLU A 105 -10.81 10.28 -1.06
CA GLU A 105 -9.93 10.17 0.11
C GLU A 105 -8.44 10.06 -0.26
N ASP A 106 -7.57 10.55 0.62
CA ASP A 106 -6.12 10.33 0.49
C ASP A 106 -5.72 9.00 1.16
N GLU A 107 -4.96 8.18 0.44
CA GLU A 107 -4.37 6.92 0.91
C GLU A 107 -2.88 7.10 1.21
N TYR A 108 -2.42 6.61 2.35
CA TYR A 108 -1.03 6.70 2.81
C TYR A 108 -0.42 5.33 2.95
N THR A 109 0.66 5.05 2.22
CA THR A 109 1.43 3.82 2.39
C THR A 109 2.40 3.96 3.57
N VAL A 110 2.26 3.06 4.54
CA VAL A 110 2.99 3.06 5.80
C VAL A 110 3.91 1.85 5.87
N ILE A 111 5.15 2.07 6.30
CA ILE A 111 6.07 1.02 6.71
C ILE A 111 6.31 1.07 8.21
N THR A 112 6.64 -0.06 8.80
CA THR A 112 6.94 -0.16 10.24
C THR A 112 8.34 -0.68 10.49
N SER A 113 8.87 -0.39 11.68
CA SER A 113 10.15 -0.93 12.15
C SER A 113 10.22 -2.47 12.27
N LYS A 114 9.08 -3.16 12.14
CA LYS A 114 8.95 -4.62 12.19
C LYS A 114 8.60 -5.21 10.82
N CYS A 115 8.98 -4.54 9.73
CA CYS A 115 8.76 -4.97 8.34
C CYS A 115 7.29 -5.05 7.91
N GLY A 116 6.36 -4.50 8.70
CA GLY A 116 4.96 -4.36 8.30
C GLY A 116 4.78 -3.29 7.24
N ARG A 117 3.85 -3.53 6.31
CA ARG A 117 3.48 -2.65 5.20
C ARG A 117 1.96 -2.67 5.09
N PHE A 118 1.34 -1.49 5.08
CA PHE A 118 -0.10 -1.37 4.93
C PHE A 118 -0.45 0.05 4.48
N SER A 119 -1.65 0.21 3.95
CA SER A 119 -2.22 1.52 3.65
C SER A 119 -3.16 1.98 4.76
N ILE A 120 -3.27 3.28 4.95
CA ILE A 120 -4.19 3.91 5.88
C ILE A 120 -4.78 5.17 5.25
N ASP A 121 -5.99 5.51 5.65
CA ASP A 121 -6.68 6.75 5.29
C ASP A 121 -6.18 7.95 6.12
N THR A 122 -6.73 9.13 5.83
CA THR A 122 -6.39 10.37 6.53
C THR A 122 -6.76 10.31 8.02
N GLU A 123 -7.97 9.83 8.35
CA GLU A 123 -8.44 9.75 9.74
C GLU A 123 -7.58 8.79 10.58
N GLY A 124 -7.30 7.61 10.04
CA GLY A 124 -6.44 6.62 10.66
C GLY A 124 -5.00 7.12 10.82
N LEU A 125 -4.47 7.88 9.86
CA LEU A 125 -3.15 8.49 10.00
C LEU A 125 -3.11 9.52 11.14
N ILE A 126 -4.10 10.40 11.24
CA ILE A 126 -4.22 11.35 12.35
C ILE A 126 -4.29 10.62 13.69
N ALA A 127 -5.10 9.55 13.77
CA ALA A 127 -5.19 8.73 14.98
C ALA A 127 -3.84 8.07 15.32
N LEU A 128 -3.13 7.53 14.33
CA LEU A 128 -1.81 6.92 14.50
C LEU A 128 -0.79 7.94 15.03
N MET A 129 -0.76 9.14 14.46
CA MET A 129 0.12 10.23 14.85
C MET A 129 -0.14 10.73 16.28
N ARG A 130 -1.32 10.49 16.87
CA ARG A 130 -1.59 10.84 18.28
C ARG A 130 -0.82 9.94 19.24
N PHE A 131 -0.75 8.64 18.97
CA PHE A 131 -0.18 7.65 19.88
C PHE A 131 1.28 7.29 19.59
N TYR A 132 1.68 7.32 18.32
CA TYR A 132 2.98 6.82 17.87
C TYR A 132 3.83 7.89 17.22
N ASP A 133 5.13 7.60 17.11
CA ASP A 133 6.06 8.37 16.29
C ASP A 133 5.92 7.95 14.83
N VAL A 134 5.61 8.93 13.98
CA VAL A 134 5.32 8.74 12.55
C VAL A 134 6.18 9.72 11.75
N ALA A 135 7.12 9.19 10.98
CA ALA A 135 7.99 9.98 10.11
C ALA A 135 7.37 10.17 8.72
N GLY A 136 7.86 11.17 7.99
CA GLY A 136 7.40 11.51 6.64
C GLY A 136 6.20 12.45 6.58
N VAL A 137 5.52 12.68 7.71
CA VAL A 137 4.38 13.61 7.81
C VAL A 137 4.43 14.45 9.08
N ARG A 138 3.77 15.60 9.08
CA ARG A 138 3.50 16.43 10.26
C ARG A 138 2.09 17.02 10.15
N LEU A 139 1.52 17.39 11.29
CA LEU A 139 0.31 18.22 11.31
C LEU A 139 0.73 19.69 11.27
N ASP A 140 0.02 20.50 10.50
CA ASP A 140 0.14 21.95 10.55
C ASP A 140 -0.74 22.56 11.66
N GLU A 141 -0.81 23.89 11.71
CA GLU A 141 -1.59 24.63 12.71
C GLU A 141 -3.11 24.44 12.54
N SER A 142 -3.56 24.14 11.31
CA SER A 142 -4.95 23.81 10.98
C SER A 142 -5.31 22.35 11.32
N GLY A 143 -4.32 21.50 11.58
CA GLY A 143 -4.51 20.07 11.81
C GLY A 143 -4.53 19.24 10.52
N GLU A 144 -4.11 19.81 9.39
CA GLU A 144 -3.96 19.11 8.11
C GLU A 144 -2.61 18.38 8.03
N ILE A 145 -2.59 17.28 7.28
CA ILE A 145 -1.39 16.47 7.09
C ILE A 145 -0.50 17.07 6.02
N VAL A 146 0.69 17.51 6.43
CA VAL A 146 1.75 18.01 5.55
C VAL A 146 2.85 16.95 5.41
N THR A 147 3.18 16.59 4.17
CA THR A 147 4.22 15.61 3.85
C THR A 147 5.62 16.23 3.80
N TYR A 148 6.64 15.49 4.24
CA TYR A 148 8.05 15.87 4.07
C TYR A 148 8.55 15.54 2.64
N PRO A 149 9.63 16.19 2.14
CA PRO A 149 10.18 15.96 0.79
C PRO A 149 10.65 14.53 0.47
N GLY A 150 10.71 13.64 1.46
CA GLY A 150 11.04 12.23 1.29
C GLY A 150 9.85 11.35 0.89
N VAL A 151 8.61 11.84 1.00
CA VAL A 151 7.39 11.10 0.67
C VAL A 151 7.09 11.21 -0.82
N THR A 152 6.77 10.08 -1.46
CA THR A 152 6.35 10.07 -2.86
C THR A 152 4.88 10.47 -2.96
N ILE A 153 4.56 11.49 -3.75
CA ILE A 153 3.18 11.95 -3.94
C ILE A 153 2.70 11.49 -5.33
N SER A 154 1.55 10.85 -5.38
CA SER A 154 0.87 10.48 -6.62
C SER A 154 -0.54 11.06 -6.59
N ASP A 155 -0.91 11.83 -7.60
CA ASP A 155 -2.28 12.31 -7.77
C ASP A 155 -3.00 11.38 -8.75
N MET A 156 -4.04 10.72 -8.27
CA MET A 156 -4.93 9.85 -9.05
C MET A 156 -6.34 10.41 -9.10
N ARG A 157 -6.54 11.68 -8.68
CA ARG A 157 -7.81 12.36 -8.84
C ARG A 157 -8.14 12.41 -10.31
N THR A 158 -9.35 11.99 -10.65
CA THR A 158 -9.85 12.32 -11.97
C THR A 158 -10.05 13.83 -11.97
N HIS A 159 -9.18 14.54 -12.67
CA HIS A 159 -9.59 15.83 -13.19
C HIS A 159 -10.76 15.53 -14.14
N ALA A 160 -11.97 15.43 -13.59
CA ALA A 160 -13.17 15.79 -14.29
C ALA A 160 -12.99 17.28 -14.58
N ASP A 161 -12.25 17.59 -15.65
CA ASP A 161 -12.22 18.93 -16.20
C ASP A 161 -13.69 19.22 -16.51
N PRO A 162 -14.33 20.22 -15.87
CA PRO A 162 -15.73 20.53 -16.15
C PRO A 162 -15.95 20.92 -17.63
N LYS A 163 -14.85 21.08 -18.39
CA LYS A 163 -14.80 21.36 -19.82
C LYS A 163 -14.46 20.17 -20.72
N SER A 164 -14.16 18.98 -20.19
CA SER A 164 -13.90 17.78 -21.00
C SER A 164 -15.14 16.91 -21.21
N TYR A 165 -16.34 17.43 -20.92
CA TYR A 165 -17.57 16.83 -21.41
C TYR A 165 -17.55 16.88 -22.94
N ASP A 166 -17.22 15.75 -23.58
CA ASP A 166 -17.44 15.58 -25.00
C ASP A 166 -18.91 15.15 -25.17
N PRO A 167 -19.81 16.02 -25.66
CA PRO A 167 -21.21 15.66 -25.88
C PRO A 167 -21.39 14.48 -26.85
N LYS A 168 -20.32 14.03 -27.51
CA LYS A 168 -20.31 12.86 -28.40
C LYS A 168 -19.88 11.56 -27.74
N GLU A 169 -19.42 11.59 -26.48
CA GLU A 169 -19.07 10.37 -25.77
C GLU A 169 -20.33 9.53 -25.54
N VAL A 170 -20.29 8.26 -25.92
CA VAL A 170 -21.42 7.34 -25.81
C VAL A 170 -21.29 6.60 -24.48
N LEU A 171 -22.21 6.85 -23.57
CA LEU A 171 -22.25 6.24 -22.24
C LEU A 171 -23.24 5.07 -22.26
N ASP A 172 -22.89 3.98 -21.60
CA ASP A 172 -23.80 2.85 -21.38
C ASP A 172 -24.64 3.15 -20.13
N VAL A 173 -25.92 3.45 -20.35
CA VAL A 173 -26.89 3.70 -19.29
C VAL A 173 -27.88 2.56 -19.29
N GLY A 174 -27.72 1.62 -18.36
CA GLY A 174 -28.66 0.50 -18.18
C GLY A 174 -28.69 -0.51 -19.33
N GLY A 175 -27.62 -0.65 -20.09
CA GLY A 175 -27.52 -1.57 -21.24
C GLY A 175 -27.87 -0.93 -22.58
N VAL A 176 -28.08 0.40 -22.61
CA VAL A 176 -28.35 1.17 -23.83
C VAL A 176 -27.25 2.21 -24.00
N LEU A 177 -26.58 2.16 -25.14
CA LEU A 177 -25.54 3.11 -25.54
C LEU A 177 -26.20 4.42 -26.00
N MET A 178 -26.04 5.48 -25.22
CA MET A 178 -26.60 6.81 -25.52
C MET A 178 -25.50 7.88 -25.55
N PRO A 179 -25.52 8.82 -26.50
CA PRO A 179 -24.60 9.95 -26.47
C PRO A 179 -24.86 10.80 -25.22
N ALA A 180 -23.78 11.30 -24.61
CA ALA A 180 -23.85 12.07 -23.39
C ALA A 180 -24.76 13.31 -23.51
N SER A 181 -24.92 13.86 -24.72
CA SER A 181 -25.84 14.97 -25.03
C SER A 181 -27.30 14.71 -24.67
N ASP A 182 -27.71 13.44 -24.69
CA ASP A 182 -29.10 13.03 -24.55
C ASP A 182 -29.44 12.61 -23.11
N LEU A 183 -28.46 12.68 -22.21
CA LEU A 183 -28.58 12.30 -20.80
C LEU A 183 -28.67 13.52 -19.89
N THR A 184 -29.56 13.43 -18.90
CA THR A 184 -29.60 14.38 -17.80
C THR A 184 -28.44 14.14 -16.85
N MET A 185 -27.97 15.19 -16.16
CA MET A 185 -26.90 15.06 -15.16
C MET A 185 -27.23 14.02 -14.08
N ALA A 186 -28.50 13.83 -13.74
CA ALA A 186 -28.92 12.81 -12.79
C ALA A 186 -28.71 11.36 -13.30
N GLU A 187 -28.85 11.13 -14.61
CA GLU A 187 -28.65 9.83 -15.27
C GLU A 187 -27.16 9.51 -15.48
N ILE A 188 -26.34 10.53 -15.76
CA ILE A 188 -24.88 10.38 -15.90
C ILE A 188 -24.25 9.98 -14.56
N PHE A 189 -24.70 10.57 -13.45
CA PHE A 189 -24.14 10.33 -12.11
C PHE A 189 -24.90 9.25 -11.31
N GLY A 190 -25.79 8.48 -11.96
CA GLY A 190 -26.44 7.30 -11.34
C GLY A 190 -27.39 7.60 -10.18
N THR A 191 -27.85 8.83 -10.04
CA THR A 191 -28.76 9.27 -8.95
C THR A 191 -30.24 9.32 -9.37
N GLY A 192 -30.52 9.26 -10.68
CA GLY A 192 -31.87 9.13 -11.22
C GLY A 192 -32.25 7.66 -11.37
N GLY A 193 -33.29 7.21 -10.66
CA GLY A 193 -33.89 5.92 -10.91
C GLY A 193 -34.50 5.88 -12.32
N ILE A 194 -34.13 4.87 -13.10
CA ILE A 194 -34.70 4.62 -14.43
C ILE A 194 -36.06 3.94 -14.26
N GLU A 195 -37.13 4.72 -14.14
CA GLU A 195 -38.49 4.23 -14.35
C GLU A 195 -38.86 4.35 -15.84
N GLU A 196 -39.18 3.19 -16.43
CA GLU A 196 -40.03 2.96 -17.60
C GLU A 196 -39.99 3.99 -18.76
N LYS A 197 -39.26 3.63 -19.82
CA LYS A 197 -39.70 3.87 -21.20
C LYS A 197 -39.43 2.63 -22.07
N ALA A 198 -40.12 1.55 -21.75
CA ALA A 198 -40.30 0.44 -22.67
C ALA A 198 -41.67 0.58 -23.33
N GLU A 199 -41.75 1.25 -24.48
CA GLU A 199 -42.90 1.03 -25.37
C GLU A 199 -42.53 1.32 -26.84
N GLY A 200 -42.65 0.26 -27.64
CA GLY A 200 -43.12 0.37 -29.02
C GLY A 200 -42.10 0.18 -30.13
N VAL A 201 -41.78 -1.07 -30.49
CA VAL A 201 -41.80 -1.53 -31.90
C VAL A 201 -42.19 -3.01 -31.94
N GLU A 202 -43.36 -3.28 -32.54
CA GLU A 202 -43.88 -4.62 -32.86
C GLU A 202 -43.03 -5.36 -33.92
N GLN A 203 -43.12 -6.69 -33.88
CA GLN A 203 -42.42 -7.70 -34.69
C GLN A 203 -42.79 -7.66 -36.20
N PRO A 204 -42.14 -8.48 -37.06
CA PRO A 204 -42.70 -9.82 -37.25
C PRO A 204 -41.69 -10.98 -37.33
N VAL A 205 -42.21 -12.11 -36.85
CA VAL A 205 -41.75 -13.51 -36.80
C VAL A 205 -41.19 -14.05 -38.13
N LYS A 206 -40.14 -14.88 -38.05
CA LYS A 206 -40.04 -16.14 -38.82
C LYS A 206 -39.42 -17.25 -37.98
N GLU A 207 -40.23 -18.27 -37.74
CA GLU A 207 -39.88 -19.59 -37.23
C GLU A 207 -38.98 -20.34 -38.23
N ASN A 208 -38.05 -21.15 -37.72
CA ASN A 208 -37.79 -22.48 -38.27
C ASN A 208 -37.07 -23.36 -37.23
N GLU A 209 -37.73 -24.47 -36.89
CA GLU A 209 -37.18 -25.60 -36.14
C GLU A 209 -36.12 -26.34 -36.96
N SER A 210 -35.07 -26.84 -36.31
CA SER A 210 -34.79 -28.29 -36.27
C SER A 210 -33.52 -28.59 -35.46
N SER A 211 -33.72 -29.38 -34.40
CA SER A 211 -32.85 -30.42 -33.81
C SER A 211 -31.39 -30.54 -34.23
N GLU A 212 -30.48 -30.61 -33.24
CA GLU A 212 -29.57 -31.75 -33.11
C GLU A 212 -28.98 -31.85 -31.68
N THR A 213 -29.22 -32.98 -31.04
CA THR A 213 -28.60 -33.43 -29.80
C THR A 213 -27.29 -34.18 -30.09
N VAL A 214 -26.20 -33.83 -29.40
CA VAL A 214 -25.02 -34.70 -29.28
C VAL A 214 -24.62 -34.79 -27.80
N LYS A 215 -24.64 -36.03 -27.29
CA LYS A 215 -24.14 -36.45 -25.96
C LYS A 215 -22.62 -36.59 -26.01
N VAL A 216 -21.91 -36.23 -24.93
CA VAL A 216 -20.69 -36.96 -24.51
C VAL A 216 -20.60 -36.98 -22.98
N ASP A 217 -20.36 -38.19 -22.46
CA ASP A 217 -20.20 -38.61 -21.08
C ASP A 217 -19.07 -37.92 -20.29
N GLU A 218 -19.29 -37.68 -18.99
CA GLU A 218 -18.25 -37.59 -17.96
C GLU A 218 -18.48 -38.68 -16.90
N PRO A 219 -17.43 -39.43 -16.52
CA PRO A 219 -17.30 -39.74 -15.11
C PRO A 219 -15.82 -39.73 -14.65
N LYS A 220 -15.48 -38.90 -13.65
CA LYS A 220 -15.07 -39.34 -12.30
C LYS A 220 -14.21 -38.31 -11.54
N GLN A 221 -14.70 -38.02 -10.34
CA GLN A 221 -13.97 -37.45 -9.22
C GLN A 221 -12.89 -38.41 -8.66
N THR A 222 -11.74 -37.80 -8.31
CA THR A 222 -10.77 -38.09 -7.22
C THR A 222 -10.23 -39.50 -6.98
N PRO A 223 -8.93 -39.62 -6.67
CA PRO A 223 -8.45 -40.62 -5.73
C PRO A 223 -8.00 -40.02 -4.38
N LYS A 224 -8.56 -40.64 -3.35
CA LYS A 224 -8.24 -40.53 -1.93
C LYS A 224 -6.79 -40.93 -1.62
N LYS A 225 -6.24 -40.23 -0.63
CA LYS A 225 -5.19 -40.65 0.31
C LYS A 225 -5.44 -42.08 0.84
N PRO A 226 -4.39 -42.88 1.06
CA PRO A 226 -4.40 -43.84 2.15
C PRO A 226 -3.27 -43.57 3.14
N ALA A 227 -3.61 -43.68 4.42
CA ALA A 227 -2.70 -43.82 5.54
C ALA A 227 -2.57 -45.31 5.90
N SER A 228 -1.35 -45.76 6.18
CA SER A 228 -1.04 -46.91 7.07
C SER A 228 0.43 -46.78 7.49
N LYS A 229 0.73 -46.50 8.77
CA LYS A 229 1.01 -47.46 9.85
C LYS A 229 2.09 -48.50 9.53
N GLY A 230 3.22 -48.42 10.23
CA GLY A 230 4.21 -49.50 10.35
C GLY A 230 5.32 -49.13 11.33
N ALA A 231 5.26 -49.71 12.53
CA ALA A 231 6.28 -49.64 13.58
C ALA A 231 7.40 -50.67 13.34
N ALA A 232 8.64 -50.39 13.79
CA ALA A 232 9.52 -51.34 14.51
C ALA A 232 10.95 -50.79 14.76
N ALA A 233 11.24 -50.54 16.04
CA ALA A 233 12.38 -50.94 16.87
C ALA A 233 13.84 -51.16 16.33
N LYS A 234 14.78 -50.60 17.14
CA LYS A 234 16.12 -51.11 17.57
C LYS A 234 17.25 -51.08 16.50
N LYS A 235 18.54 -50.84 16.77
CA LYS A 235 19.41 -50.87 17.97
C LYS A 235 20.83 -50.32 17.59
N LYS A 236 21.59 -49.85 18.60
CA LYS A 236 23.08 -49.77 18.73
C LYS A 236 23.80 -48.79 17.79
N SER A 237 24.88 -48.11 18.16
CA SER A 237 25.86 -48.26 19.25
C SER A 237 26.11 -46.96 19.99
#